data_AF-A0A7V0JFF9-F1
#
_entry.id   AF-A0A7V0JFF9-F1
#
_cell.length_a   1.000
_cell.length_b   1.000
_cell.length_c   1.000
_cell.angle_alpha   90.00
_cell.angle_beta   90.00
_cell.angle_gamma   90.00
#
_symmetry.space_group_name_H-M   'P 1'
#
loop_
_entity.id
_entity.type
_entity.pdbx_description
1 polymer ?
#
loop_
_entity_poly.entity_id
_entity_poly.type
_entity_poly.pdbx_seq_one_letter_code
_entity_poly.pdbx_strand_id
1 'polypeptide(L)'
;MSWCTNDPVPEAVKVYLESTRWIPTDGKIKELAIKITKDKKGILEKSRAVYDWVVENTRRDPGVKGCGFGVVEQMLIKRGGKCVDISSIYIALARAAGVPAREVFGIRLGKNAEQDITGGYHCWAEFFLPGAGWVPVDPADVRKIMLVENLSLKEAEKYRKYYFGAVDEFRITLERSGRGVKLLPLQESGPLNYFMYPYAEIDGEPLDYLDPESFRYTVTFKAI
;
A
#
# COMPACT_ATOMS: atom_id res chain seq x y z
N MET A 1 13.72 23.33 -10.40
CA MET A 1 12.29 23.70 -10.41
C MET A 1 11.75 23.45 -9.02
N SER A 2 11.17 24.47 -8.40
CA SER A 2 10.62 24.40 -7.04
C SER A 2 9.24 23.77 -7.11
N TRP A 3 9.11 22.50 -6.71
CA TRP A 3 7.82 21.81 -6.61
C TRP A 3 7.15 22.15 -5.28
N CYS A 4 6.92 23.43 -5.03
CA CYS A 4 6.06 23.90 -3.94
C CYS A 4 4.70 24.24 -4.54
N THR A 5 3.92 23.22 -4.88
CA THR A 5 2.53 23.43 -5.24
C THR A 5 1.75 23.68 -3.94
N ASN A 6 1.74 24.94 -3.50
CA ASN A 6 0.88 25.44 -2.42
C ASN A 6 -0.60 25.47 -2.84
N ASP A 7 -0.94 24.85 -3.97
CA ASP A 7 -2.30 24.76 -4.47
C ASP A 7 -3.17 23.97 -3.49
N PRO A 8 -4.43 24.38 -3.30
CA PRO A 8 -5.33 23.68 -2.40
C PRO A 8 -5.63 22.26 -2.90
N VAL A 9 -5.86 21.34 -1.96
CA VAL A 9 -6.35 19.99 -2.28
C VAL A 9 -7.77 20.10 -2.87
N PRO A 10 -8.04 19.57 -4.08
CA PRO A 10 -9.37 19.59 -4.67
C PRO A 10 -10.41 18.89 -3.79
N GLU A 11 -11.67 19.34 -3.83
CA GLU A 11 -12.76 18.79 -3.01
C GLU A 11 -12.90 17.26 -3.18
N ALA A 12 -12.87 16.78 -4.43
CA ALA A 12 -12.96 15.36 -4.76
C ALA A 12 -11.82 14.50 -4.16
N VAL A 13 -10.72 15.12 -3.71
CA VAL A 13 -9.57 14.44 -3.11
C VAL A 13 -9.63 14.47 -1.59
N LYS A 14 -10.41 15.36 -0.97
CA LYS A 14 -10.45 15.52 0.49
C LYS A 14 -10.93 14.27 1.23
N VAL A 15 -11.74 13.42 0.60
CA VAL A 15 -12.11 12.10 1.13
C VAL A 15 -10.89 11.25 1.49
N TYR A 16 -9.76 11.45 0.82
CA TYR A 16 -8.50 10.75 1.09
C TYR A 16 -7.68 11.35 2.23
N LEU A 17 -8.22 12.35 2.94
CA LEU A 17 -7.72 12.82 4.24
C LEU A 17 -8.49 12.18 5.40
N GLU A 18 -9.69 11.65 5.12
CA GLU A 18 -10.60 11.19 6.15
C GLU A 18 -10.15 9.87 6.79
N SER A 19 -10.54 9.74 8.05
CA SER A 19 -10.38 8.52 8.82
C SER A 19 -11.41 7.48 8.39
N THR A 20 -11.02 6.22 8.39
CA THR A 20 -11.92 5.09 8.18
C THR A 20 -11.61 4.00 9.19
N ARG A 21 -12.49 2.99 9.32
CA ARG A 21 -12.22 1.80 10.16
C ARG A 21 -10.88 1.11 9.82
N TRP A 22 -10.49 1.11 8.55
CA TRP A 22 -9.27 0.43 8.07
C TRP A 22 -8.04 1.31 8.12
N ILE A 23 -8.24 2.62 7.94
CA ILE A 23 -7.19 3.66 7.96
C ILE A 23 -7.56 4.68 9.04
N PRO A 24 -7.36 4.36 10.33
CA PRO A 24 -7.53 5.30 11.42
C PRO A 24 -6.47 6.40 11.36
N THR A 25 -6.83 7.62 11.79
CA THR A 25 -5.95 8.81 11.67
C THR A 25 -5.86 9.63 12.96
N ASP A 26 -6.35 9.08 14.06
CA ASP A 26 -6.48 9.71 15.38
C ASP A 26 -5.55 9.05 16.41
N GLY A 27 -5.69 9.43 17.68
CA GLY A 27 -4.92 8.89 18.80
C GLY A 27 -3.41 8.86 18.56
N LYS A 28 -2.80 7.70 18.86
CA LYS A 28 -1.35 7.49 18.71
C LYS A 28 -0.85 7.66 17.27
N ILE A 29 -1.71 7.43 16.27
CA ILE A 29 -1.36 7.61 14.85
C ILE A 29 -1.20 9.10 14.57
N LYS A 30 -2.13 9.93 15.04
CA LYS A 30 -2.05 11.39 14.90
C LYS A 30 -0.85 11.97 15.62
N GLU A 31 -0.62 11.57 16.87
CA GLU A 31 0.53 12.01 17.67
C GLU A 31 1.85 11.71 16.97
N LEU A 32 1.99 10.49 16.45
CA LEU A 32 3.16 10.06 15.72
C LEU A 32 3.33 10.82 14.39
N ALA A 33 2.24 11.01 13.63
CA ALA A 33 2.28 11.77 12.39
C ALA A 33 2.72 13.22 12.63
N ILE A 34 2.22 13.88 13.68
CA ILE A 34 2.65 15.22 14.09
C ILE A 34 4.15 15.23 14.43
N LYS A 35 4.63 14.22 15.18
CA LYS A 35 6.05 14.11 15.53
C LYS A 35 6.94 13.96 14.29
N ILE A 36 6.57 13.09 13.36
CA ILE A 36 7.32 12.84 12.12
C ILE A 36 7.38 14.10 11.25
N THR A 37 6.30 14.88 11.24
CA THR A 37 6.12 16.00 10.30
C THR A 37 6.27 17.39 10.92
N LYS A 38 6.74 17.49 12.17
CA LYS A 38 6.79 18.73 12.97
C LYS A 38 7.36 19.94 12.21
N ASP A 39 8.45 19.75 11.47
CA ASP A 39 9.17 20.81 10.77
C ASP A 39 8.99 20.76 9.23
N LYS A 40 8.01 19.99 8.74
CA LYS A 40 7.78 19.76 7.32
C LYS A 40 6.64 20.62 6.79
N LYS A 41 6.88 21.28 5.66
CA LYS A 41 5.93 22.20 5.02
C LYS A 41 5.32 21.57 3.77
N GLY A 42 4.02 21.80 3.59
CA GLY A 42 3.30 21.30 2.42
C GLY A 42 3.19 19.77 2.36
N ILE A 43 2.57 19.28 1.29
CA ILE A 43 2.26 17.85 1.13
C ILE A 43 3.52 17.03 0.83
N LEU A 44 4.38 17.51 -0.06
CA LEU A 44 5.54 16.75 -0.53
C LEU A 44 6.52 16.42 0.61
N GLU A 45 6.90 17.41 1.42
CA GLU A 45 7.86 17.20 2.51
C GLU A 45 7.29 16.31 3.61
N LYS A 46 5.99 16.48 3.93
CA LYS A 46 5.29 15.64 4.90
C LYS A 46 5.19 14.19 4.42
N SER A 47 4.78 14.00 3.17
CA SER A 47 4.71 12.69 2.51
C SER A 47 6.07 11.99 2.53
N ARG A 48 7.13 12.72 2.19
CA ARG A 48 8.49 12.20 2.21
C ARG A 48 8.94 11.79 3.61
N ALA A 49 8.70 12.63 4.61
CA ALA A 49 9.07 12.33 6.00
C ALA A 49 8.34 11.09 6.54
N VAL A 50 7.05 10.94 6.22
CA VAL A 50 6.28 9.74 6.57
C VAL A 50 6.84 8.51 5.86
N TYR A 51 7.11 8.59 4.55
CA TYR A 51 7.71 7.50 3.77
C TYR A 51 9.05 7.03 4.36
N ASP A 52 9.97 7.96 4.61
CA ASP A 52 11.28 7.65 5.19
C ASP A 52 11.14 6.98 6.56
N TRP A 53 10.28 7.53 7.42
CA TRP A 53 10.02 6.93 8.72
C TRP A 53 9.43 5.51 8.62
N VAL A 54 8.51 5.25 7.68
CA VAL A 54 7.96 3.90 7.47
C VAL A 54 9.07 2.92 7.08
N VAL A 55 9.93 3.27 6.13
CA VAL A 55 11.05 2.41 5.70
C VAL A 55 12.03 2.14 6.85
N GLU A 56 12.32 3.16 7.66
CA GLU A 56 13.27 3.05 8.78
C GLU A 56 12.71 2.27 9.97
N ASN A 57 11.40 2.30 10.20
CA ASN A 57 10.75 1.78 11.40
C ASN A 57 9.82 0.58 11.15
N THR A 58 9.92 -0.04 9.97
CA THR A 58 9.23 -1.30 9.65
C THR A 58 10.18 -2.31 9.05
N ARG A 59 9.79 -3.58 9.03
CA ARG A 59 10.50 -4.66 8.35
C ARG A 59 9.54 -5.52 7.54
N ARG A 60 10.04 -6.13 6.47
CA ARG A 60 9.31 -7.17 5.74
C ARG A 60 9.26 -8.43 6.61
N ASP A 61 8.09 -8.99 6.79
CA ASP A 61 7.88 -10.26 7.48
C ASP A 61 7.36 -11.32 6.48
N PRO A 62 8.17 -12.31 6.08
CA PRO A 62 7.74 -13.34 5.14
C PRO A 62 6.69 -14.29 5.73
N GLY A 63 6.59 -14.40 7.06
CA GLY A 63 5.68 -15.30 7.78
C GLY A 63 4.22 -14.84 7.80
N VAL A 64 3.94 -13.58 7.47
CA VAL A 64 2.57 -13.08 7.33
C VAL A 64 1.90 -13.72 6.11
N LYS A 65 0.70 -14.28 6.27
CA LYS A 65 -0.07 -14.86 5.15
C LYS A 65 -0.48 -13.79 4.13
N GLY A 66 -0.50 -14.16 2.85
CA GLY A 66 -0.88 -13.26 1.75
C GLY A 66 -0.03 -11.99 1.74
N CYS A 67 -0.69 -10.83 1.75
CA CYS A 67 -0.02 -9.53 1.84
C CYS A 67 -0.25 -8.78 3.16
N GLY A 68 -0.91 -9.42 4.14
CA GLY A 68 -1.24 -8.83 5.44
C GLY A 68 -2.62 -8.21 5.49
N PHE A 69 -3.15 -7.99 6.70
CA PHE A 69 -4.50 -7.48 6.90
C PHE A 69 -4.58 -5.95 6.91
N GLY A 70 -3.46 -5.25 7.15
CA GLY A 70 -3.45 -3.77 7.18
C GLY A 70 -4.05 -3.17 8.46
N VAL A 71 -4.05 -3.91 9.58
CA VAL A 71 -4.54 -3.38 10.86
C VAL A 71 -3.49 -2.44 11.47
N VAL A 72 -3.57 -1.17 11.11
CA VAL A 72 -2.53 -0.14 11.34
C VAL A 72 -2.06 -0.10 12.80
N GLU A 73 -2.98 -0.10 13.76
CA GLU A 73 -2.64 -0.01 15.18
C GLU A 73 -1.77 -1.19 15.64
N GLN A 74 -2.07 -2.41 15.18
CA GLN A 74 -1.26 -3.58 15.47
C GLN A 74 0.10 -3.50 14.77
N MET A 75 0.15 -3.00 13.54
CA MET A 75 1.37 -2.92 12.76
C MET A 75 2.35 -1.87 13.31
N LEU A 76 1.83 -0.77 13.89
CA LEU A 76 2.64 0.21 14.61
C LEU A 76 3.25 -0.32 15.92
N ILE A 77 2.73 -1.44 16.46
CA ILE A 77 3.34 -2.14 17.60
C ILE A 77 4.37 -3.17 17.09
N LYS A 78 3.97 -4.04 16.15
CA LYS A 78 4.80 -5.16 15.67
C LYS A 78 5.98 -4.71 14.82
N ARG A 79 5.84 -3.58 14.11
CA ARG A 79 6.84 -3.03 13.17
C ARG A 79 7.27 -4.02 12.09
N GLY A 80 6.43 -4.98 11.74
CA GLY A 80 6.71 -6.03 10.77
C GLY A 80 5.44 -6.45 10.06
N GLY A 81 5.53 -6.67 8.76
CA GLY A 81 4.39 -7.05 7.94
C GLY A 81 4.72 -7.22 6.46
N LYS A 82 3.68 -7.39 5.64
CA LYS A 82 3.80 -7.48 4.17
C LYS A 82 3.30 -6.21 3.49
N CYS A 83 2.93 -6.33 2.21
CA CYS A 83 2.73 -5.18 1.34
C CYS A 83 1.59 -4.30 1.84
N VAL A 84 0.48 -4.93 2.22
CA VAL A 84 -0.70 -4.25 2.74
C VAL A 84 -0.39 -3.60 4.08
N ASP A 85 0.23 -4.33 5.01
CA ASP A 85 0.56 -3.81 6.34
C ASP A 85 1.42 -2.53 6.30
N ILE A 86 2.49 -2.56 5.49
CA ILE A 86 3.45 -1.46 5.40
C ILE A 86 2.82 -0.26 4.67
N SER A 87 2.09 -0.49 3.58
CA SER A 87 1.39 0.56 2.84
C SER A 87 0.29 1.21 3.69
N SER A 88 -0.49 0.45 4.46
CA SER A 88 -1.52 1.02 5.34
C SER A 88 -0.93 1.90 6.45
N ILE A 89 0.25 1.56 7.01
CA ILE A 89 0.94 2.44 7.96
C ILE A 89 1.29 3.78 7.30
N TYR A 90 1.88 3.74 6.10
CA TYR A 90 2.23 4.95 5.37
C TYR A 90 0.98 5.84 5.16
N ILE A 91 -0.12 5.24 4.70
CA ILE A 91 -1.35 5.98 4.38
C ILE A 91 -1.97 6.58 5.64
N ALA A 92 -2.09 5.81 6.73
CA ALA A 92 -2.66 6.30 7.97
C ALA A 92 -1.86 7.49 8.53
N LEU A 93 -0.52 7.40 8.54
CA LEU A 93 0.34 8.49 8.99
C LEU A 93 0.31 9.69 8.03
N ALA A 94 0.26 9.46 6.72
CA ALA A 94 0.16 10.51 5.71
C ALA A 94 -1.16 11.28 5.87
N ARG A 95 -2.30 10.58 5.93
CA ARG A 95 -3.61 11.19 6.16
C ARG A 95 -3.65 11.96 7.48
N ALA A 96 -3.13 11.37 8.55
CA ALA A 96 -3.03 12.03 9.85
C ALA A 96 -2.13 13.29 9.81
N ALA A 97 -1.14 13.36 8.91
CA ALA A 97 -0.32 14.55 8.68
C ALA A 97 -0.96 15.62 7.76
N GLY A 98 -2.16 15.35 7.22
CA GLY A 98 -2.84 16.20 6.25
C GLY A 98 -2.39 16.00 4.81
N VAL A 99 -1.85 14.82 4.48
CA VAL A 99 -1.49 14.41 3.12
C VAL A 99 -2.57 13.46 2.59
N PRO A 100 -3.30 13.81 1.51
CA PRO A 100 -4.28 12.88 0.95
C PRO A 100 -3.57 11.65 0.39
N ALA A 101 -3.96 10.46 0.82
CA ALA A 101 -3.29 9.22 0.44
C ALA A 101 -4.27 8.06 0.28
N ARG A 102 -3.97 7.10 -0.60
CA ARG A 102 -4.81 5.94 -0.88
C ARG A 102 -4.00 4.68 -1.17
N GLU A 103 -4.65 3.53 -1.00
CA GLU A 103 -4.10 2.23 -1.35
C GLU A 103 -4.29 1.96 -2.83
N VAL A 104 -3.33 1.24 -3.40
CA VAL A 104 -3.47 0.68 -4.74
C VAL A 104 -3.18 -0.81 -4.65
N PHE A 105 -4.16 -1.61 -5.03
CA PHE A 105 -4.03 -3.05 -5.05
C PHE A 105 -3.90 -3.53 -6.49
N GLY A 106 -3.01 -4.48 -6.71
CA GLY A 106 -2.66 -4.89 -8.06
C GLY A 106 -1.84 -6.17 -8.13
N ILE A 107 -1.23 -6.35 -9.30
CA ILE A 107 -0.44 -7.52 -9.63
C ILE A 107 0.77 -7.12 -10.46
N ARG A 108 1.89 -7.83 -10.28
CA ARG A 108 3.09 -7.67 -11.10
C ARG A 108 3.02 -8.51 -12.35
N LEU A 109 3.46 -7.93 -13.45
CA LEU A 109 3.59 -8.60 -14.73
C LEU A 109 4.84 -9.47 -14.78
N GLY A 110 4.83 -10.41 -15.72
CA GLY A 110 6.00 -11.20 -16.05
C GLY A 110 7.04 -10.36 -16.81
N LYS A 111 8.30 -10.76 -16.71
CA LYS A 111 9.40 -10.15 -17.48
C LYS A 111 9.73 -10.95 -18.75
N ASN A 112 9.17 -12.16 -18.87
CA ASN A 112 9.29 -13.03 -20.03
C ASN A 112 8.04 -12.91 -20.92
N ALA A 113 8.16 -13.34 -22.19
CA ALA A 113 7.05 -13.31 -23.15
C ALA A 113 5.79 -14.05 -22.66
N GLU A 114 5.97 -15.12 -21.89
CA GLU A 114 4.90 -15.80 -21.16
C GLU A 114 5.44 -16.19 -19.78
N GLN A 115 4.66 -15.97 -18.72
CA GLN A 115 5.08 -16.25 -17.35
C GLN A 115 3.90 -16.49 -16.42
N ASP A 116 4.01 -17.49 -15.54
CA ASP A 116 3.14 -17.64 -14.38
C ASP A 116 3.41 -16.50 -13.37
N ILE A 117 2.38 -15.69 -13.12
CA ILE A 117 2.38 -14.56 -12.19
C ILE A 117 1.39 -14.75 -11.04
N THR A 118 0.97 -15.99 -10.75
CA THR A 118 0.02 -16.31 -9.68
C THR A 118 0.47 -15.76 -8.32
N GLY A 119 1.78 -15.75 -8.04
CA GLY A 119 2.36 -15.16 -6.83
C GLY A 119 2.67 -13.66 -6.92
N GLY A 120 2.28 -12.99 -8.01
CA GLY A 120 2.67 -11.63 -8.37
C GLY A 120 1.87 -10.52 -7.68
N TYR A 121 0.88 -10.86 -6.85
CA TYR A 121 0.05 -9.86 -6.18
C TYR A 121 0.86 -8.92 -5.29
N HIS A 122 0.56 -7.64 -5.41
CA HIS A 122 1.26 -6.59 -4.68
C HIS A 122 0.36 -5.37 -4.52
N CYS A 123 0.54 -4.65 -3.43
CA CYS A 123 -0.10 -3.36 -3.23
C CYS A 123 0.96 -2.33 -2.88
N TRP A 124 0.65 -1.08 -3.18
CA TRP A 124 1.46 0.07 -2.85
C TRP A 124 0.54 1.22 -2.41
N ALA A 125 1.10 2.42 -2.22
CA ALA A 125 0.35 3.60 -1.87
C ALA A 125 0.51 4.69 -2.93
N GLU A 126 -0.44 5.61 -2.97
CA GLU A 126 -0.31 6.88 -3.69
C GLU A 126 -0.63 8.02 -2.72
N PHE A 127 0.05 9.15 -2.86
CA PHE A 127 -0.37 10.41 -2.25
C PHE A 127 -0.72 11.44 -3.32
N PHE A 128 -1.65 12.34 -3.03
CA PHE A 128 -2.01 13.39 -3.96
C PHE A 128 -1.14 14.63 -3.75
N LEU A 129 -0.41 15.04 -4.78
CA LEU A 129 0.33 16.28 -4.81
C LEU A 129 -0.40 17.26 -5.74
N PRO A 130 -0.94 18.39 -5.23
CA PRO A 130 -1.55 19.41 -6.07
C PRO A 130 -0.63 19.80 -7.24
N GLY A 131 -1.20 20.03 -8.44
CA GLY A 131 -0.44 20.29 -9.66
C GLY A 131 0.24 19.07 -10.32
N ALA A 132 0.51 17.98 -9.58
CA ALA A 132 1.11 16.75 -10.12
C ALA A 132 0.14 15.55 -10.16
N GLY A 133 -0.91 15.56 -9.33
CA GLY A 133 -1.88 14.48 -9.23
C GLY A 133 -1.45 13.39 -8.24
N TRP A 134 -1.84 12.14 -8.51
CA TRP A 134 -1.50 11.00 -7.67
C TRP A 134 -0.07 10.52 -7.94
N VAL A 135 0.76 10.56 -6.89
CA VAL A 135 2.18 10.20 -6.92
C VAL A 135 2.36 8.87 -6.19
N PRO A 136 2.91 7.83 -6.85
CA PRO A 136 3.06 6.52 -6.24
C PRO A 136 4.22 6.48 -5.24
N VAL A 137 4.05 5.69 -4.18
CA VAL A 137 5.08 5.40 -3.17
C VAL A 137 4.99 3.94 -2.71
N ASP A 138 6.13 3.28 -2.58
CA ASP A 138 6.18 1.86 -2.23
C ASP A 138 7.25 1.53 -1.18
N PRO A 139 7.02 1.89 0.09
CA PRO A 139 7.93 1.54 1.19
C PRO A 139 8.01 0.01 1.40
N ALA A 140 6.96 -0.74 1.03
CA ALA A 140 6.93 -2.19 1.18
C ALA A 140 7.96 -2.88 0.28
N ASP A 141 8.16 -2.38 -0.94
CA ASP A 141 9.17 -2.93 -1.85
C ASP A 141 10.59 -2.60 -1.45
N VAL A 142 10.84 -1.41 -0.91
CA VAL A 142 12.14 -1.12 -0.31
C VAL A 142 12.43 -2.14 0.79
N ARG A 143 11.47 -2.41 1.68
CA ARG A 143 11.64 -3.40 2.76
C ARG A 143 11.78 -4.83 2.25
N LYS A 144 11.10 -5.19 1.17
CA LYS A 144 11.24 -6.51 0.52
C LYS A 144 12.62 -6.68 -0.09
N ILE A 145 13.09 -5.70 -0.86
CA ILE A 145 14.41 -5.71 -1.48
C ILE A 145 15.49 -5.78 -0.41
N MET A 146 15.39 -4.97 0.65
CA MET A 146 16.32 -5.03 1.78
C MET A 146 16.38 -6.42 2.42
N LEU A 147 15.25 -7.11 2.57
CA LEU A 147 15.22 -8.47 3.11
C LEU A 147 15.87 -9.47 2.15
N VAL A 148 15.52 -9.43 0.86
CA VAL A 148 15.98 -10.42 -0.13
C VAL A 148 17.46 -10.24 -0.48
N GLU A 149 17.91 -8.99 -0.62
CA GLU A 149 19.29 -8.64 -0.96
C GLU A 149 20.16 -8.44 0.31
N ASN A 150 19.61 -8.65 1.51
CA ASN A 150 20.27 -8.46 2.81
C ASN A 150 20.95 -7.08 2.96
N LEU A 151 20.22 -6.02 2.64
CA LEU A 151 20.73 -4.65 2.63
C LEU A 151 20.44 -3.90 3.93
N SER A 152 21.40 -3.12 4.37
CA SER A 152 21.18 -2.04 5.35
C SER A 152 20.36 -0.89 4.76
N LEU A 153 19.85 -0.01 5.61
CA LEU A 153 19.14 1.20 5.19
C LEU A 153 19.98 2.10 4.27
N LYS A 154 21.29 2.15 4.51
CA LYS A 154 22.24 2.95 3.73
C LYS A 154 22.43 2.39 2.31
N GLU A 155 22.55 1.07 2.20
CA GLU A 155 22.71 0.39 0.90
C GLU A 155 21.42 0.45 0.07
N ALA A 156 20.26 0.51 0.73
CA ALA A 156 18.96 0.62 0.09
C ALA A 156 18.60 2.05 -0.39
N GLU A 157 19.47 3.04 -0.20
CA GLU A 157 19.17 4.46 -0.50
C GLU A 157 18.70 4.70 -1.94
N LYS A 158 19.27 3.97 -2.91
CA LYS A 158 18.83 4.05 -4.31
C LYS A 158 17.37 3.62 -4.50
N TYR A 159 16.95 2.56 -3.81
CA TYR A 159 15.58 2.05 -3.86
C TYR A 159 14.62 2.97 -3.10
N ARG A 160 15.06 3.51 -1.95
CA ARG A 160 14.31 4.52 -1.18
C ARG A 160 13.98 5.73 -2.04
N LYS A 161 14.94 6.23 -2.81
CA LYS A 161 14.74 7.35 -3.73
C LYS A 161 13.81 6.98 -4.88
N TYR A 162 14.00 5.81 -5.49
CA TYR A 162 13.19 5.36 -6.63
C TYR A 162 11.72 5.18 -6.26
N TYR A 163 11.41 4.43 -5.19
CA TYR A 163 10.03 4.13 -4.77
C TYR A 163 9.33 5.28 -4.04
N PHE A 164 9.87 6.51 -4.11
CA PHE A 164 9.16 7.73 -3.72
C PHE A 164 8.91 8.57 -4.98
N GLY A 165 7.79 8.32 -5.64
CA GLY A 165 7.43 8.95 -6.91
C GLY A 165 7.47 8.02 -8.12
N ALA A 166 7.88 6.75 -7.96
CA ALA A 166 7.84 5.76 -9.01
C ALA A 166 7.41 4.38 -8.51
N VAL A 167 6.94 3.58 -9.47
CA VAL A 167 6.83 2.12 -9.40
C VAL A 167 7.42 1.56 -10.70
N ASP A 168 7.83 0.30 -10.70
CA ASP A 168 8.33 -0.35 -11.91
C ASP A 168 7.25 -0.51 -12.98
N GLU A 169 7.67 -0.67 -14.24
CA GLU A 169 6.82 -0.79 -15.43
C GLU A 169 6.02 -2.10 -15.47
N PHE A 170 6.32 -3.06 -14.60
CA PHE A 170 5.71 -4.38 -14.60
C PHE A 170 4.56 -4.47 -13.59
N ARG A 171 3.61 -3.53 -13.63
CA ARG A 171 2.45 -3.50 -12.71
C ARG A 171 1.14 -3.19 -13.39
N ILE A 172 0.10 -3.90 -12.96
CA ILE A 172 -1.30 -3.57 -13.27
C ILE A 172 -1.99 -3.15 -11.97
N THR A 173 -2.70 -2.03 -12.03
CA THR A 173 -3.65 -1.63 -10.98
C THR A 173 -4.96 -2.37 -11.20
N LEU A 174 -5.41 -3.11 -10.20
CA LEU A 174 -6.74 -3.74 -10.20
C LEU A 174 -7.75 -2.84 -9.50
N GLU A 175 -7.34 -2.19 -8.41
CA GLU A 175 -8.24 -1.47 -7.53
C GLU A 175 -7.51 -0.32 -6.81
N ARG A 176 -8.23 0.79 -6.56
CA ARG A 176 -7.71 1.94 -5.82
C ARG A 176 -8.65 2.28 -4.67
N SER A 177 -8.10 2.32 -3.46
CA SER A 177 -8.77 2.69 -2.20
C SER A 177 -9.70 1.62 -1.59
N GLY A 178 -9.66 0.40 -2.09
CA GLY A 178 -10.64 -0.63 -1.80
C GLY A 178 -10.38 -1.27 -0.47
N ARG A 179 -11.08 -0.73 0.53
CA ARG A 179 -11.31 -1.41 1.78
C ARG A 179 -12.80 -1.58 2.05
N GLY A 180 -13.20 -2.76 2.52
CA GLY A 180 -14.62 -3.07 2.68
C GLY A 180 -15.35 -3.20 1.33
N VAL A 181 -14.72 -3.86 0.36
CA VAL A 181 -15.21 -3.97 -1.02
C VAL A 181 -16.44 -4.88 -1.07
N LYS A 182 -17.53 -4.36 -1.65
CA LYS A 182 -18.74 -5.12 -1.96
C LYS A 182 -18.72 -5.51 -3.44
N LEU A 183 -18.90 -6.79 -3.75
CA LEU A 183 -18.94 -7.29 -5.11
C LEU A 183 -20.35 -7.23 -5.69
N LEU A 184 -20.45 -7.44 -7.00
CA LEU A 184 -21.71 -7.69 -7.70
C LEU A 184 -21.59 -9.04 -8.43
N PRO A 185 -22.38 -10.07 -8.07
CA PRO A 185 -23.37 -10.11 -6.99
C PRO A 185 -22.75 -9.90 -5.59
N LEU A 186 -23.58 -9.48 -4.64
CA LEU A 186 -23.16 -9.25 -3.25
C LEU A 186 -22.76 -10.59 -2.60
N GLN A 187 -21.69 -10.55 -1.81
CA GLN A 187 -21.25 -11.68 -1.00
C GLN A 187 -22.12 -11.84 0.25
N GLU A 188 -22.35 -13.07 0.69
CA GLU A 188 -23.09 -13.33 1.95
C GLU A 188 -22.18 -13.18 3.17
N SER A 189 -20.92 -13.57 3.04
CA SER A 189 -19.84 -13.41 4.03
C SER A 189 -19.46 -11.96 4.36
N GLY A 190 -20.06 -11.00 3.65
CA GLY A 190 -19.87 -9.57 3.87
C GLY A 190 -18.76 -8.93 3.05
N PRO A 191 -18.47 -7.63 3.27
CA PRO A 191 -17.52 -6.90 2.45
C PRO A 191 -16.07 -7.40 2.64
N LEU A 192 -15.33 -7.53 1.55
CA LEU A 192 -13.93 -7.95 1.58
C LEU A 192 -13.06 -6.88 2.21
N ASN A 193 -12.03 -7.30 2.94
CA ASN A 193 -11.03 -6.38 3.46
C ASN A 193 -10.40 -5.58 2.30
N TYR A 194 -9.97 -6.23 1.23
CA TYR A 194 -9.54 -5.62 -0.03
C TYR A 194 -9.71 -6.65 -1.16
N PHE A 195 -9.71 -6.20 -2.41
CA PHE A 195 -9.90 -7.07 -3.57
C PHE A 195 -8.70 -7.00 -4.51
N MET A 196 -7.90 -8.07 -4.50
CA MET A 196 -6.80 -8.27 -5.46
C MET A 196 -6.54 -9.74 -5.75
N TYR A 197 -6.84 -10.62 -4.80
CA TYR A 197 -6.85 -12.06 -5.02
C TYR A 197 -8.18 -12.50 -5.65
N PRO A 198 -8.21 -13.65 -6.34
CA PRO A 198 -9.46 -14.25 -6.77
C PRO A 198 -10.38 -14.50 -5.58
N TYR A 199 -11.67 -14.41 -5.82
CA TYR A 199 -12.69 -14.64 -4.81
C TYR A 199 -13.69 -15.66 -5.32
N ALA A 200 -14.04 -16.61 -4.46
CA ALA A 200 -15.09 -17.58 -4.68
C ALA A 200 -15.77 -17.87 -3.34
N GLU A 201 -17.07 -18.14 -3.39
CA GLU A 201 -17.93 -18.36 -2.24
C GLU A 201 -18.84 -19.55 -2.57
N ILE A 202 -18.98 -20.49 -1.63
CA ILE A 202 -19.85 -21.67 -1.74
C ILE A 202 -20.78 -21.64 -0.54
N ASP A 203 -22.10 -21.63 -0.80
CA ASP A 203 -23.14 -21.62 0.24
C ASP A 203 -22.94 -20.53 1.31
N GLY A 204 -22.49 -19.34 0.87
CA GLY A 204 -22.22 -18.18 1.73
C GLY A 204 -20.88 -18.19 2.47
N GLU A 205 -20.05 -19.22 2.26
CA GLU A 205 -18.73 -19.34 2.86
C GLU A 205 -17.61 -19.06 1.86
N PRO A 206 -16.69 -18.10 2.15
CA PRO A 206 -15.63 -17.73 1.23
C PRO A 206 -14.52 -18.79 1.25
N LEU A 207 -14.03 -19.15 0.07
CA LEU A 207 -12.87 -20.03 -0.06
C LEU A 207 -11.57 -19.30 0.28
N ASP A 208 -10.63 -19.97 0.97
CA ASP A 208 -9.32 -19.40 1.29
C ASP A 208 -8.41 -19.37 0.05
N TYR A 209 -8.45 -18.27 -0.68
CA TYR A 209 -7.61 -18.03 -1.87
C TYR A 209 -6.10 -17.93 -1.57
N LEU A 210 -5.68 -18.00 -0.30
CA LEU A 210 -4.28 -18.10 0.10
C LEU A 210 -3.85 -19.56 0.38
N ASP A 211 -4.81 -20.49 0.39
CA ASP A 211 -4.58 -21.92 0.58
C ASP A 211 -4.71 -22.66 -0.76
N PRO A 212 -3.60 -23.03 -1.41
CA PRO A 212 -3.63 -23.68 -2.71
C PRO A 212 -4.19 -25.11 -2.69
N GLU A 213 -4.34 -25.72 -1.51
CA GLU A 213 -4.98 -27.04 -1.38
C GLU A 213 -6.51 -26.95 -1.55
N SER A 214 -7.13 -25.92 -0.97
CA SER A 214 -8.58 -25.72 -1.02
C SER A 214 -9.04 -24.80 -2.16
N PHE A 215 -8.20 -23.87 -2.62
CA PHE A 215 -8.51 -22.97 -3.73
C PHE A 215 -7.31 -22.78 -4.67
N ARG A 216 -7.32 -23.55 -5.77
CA ARG A 216 -6.28 -23.48 -6.81
C ARG A 216 -6.70 -22.59 -7.98
N TYR A 217 -5.80 -21.69 -8.38
CA TYR A 217 -5.93 -20.89 -9.60
C TYR A 217 -4.55 -20.61 -10.20
N THR A 218 -4.52 -20.14 -11.44
CA THR A 218 -3.30 -19.69 -12.12
C THR A 218 -3.56 -18.36 -12.81
N VAL A 219 -2.61 -17.43 -12.72
CA VAL A 219 -2.62 -16.19 -13.49
C VAL A 219 -1.40 -16.17 -14.40
N THR A 220 -1.63 -16.08 -15.70
CA THR A 220 -0.55 -16.07 -16.70
C THR A 220 -0.46 -14.70 -17.35
N PHE A 221 0.76 -14.14 -17.38
CA PHE A 221 1.09 -13.01 -18.22
C PHE A 221 1.52 -13.52 -19.60
N LYS A 222 0.99 -12.89 -20.66
CA LYS A 222 1.42 -13.10 -22.04
C LYS A 222 1.60 -11.76 -22.73
N ALA A 223 2.80 -11.50 -23.23
CA ALA A 223 3.09 -10.32 -24.05
C ALA A 223 2.32 -10.40 -25.38
N ILE A 224 1.83 -9.25 -25.85
CA ILE A 224 1.08 -9.10 -27.11
C ILE A 224 2.04 -8.64 -28.21
#